data_AF-A0A956GY75-F1
#
_entry.id   AF-A0A956GY75-F1
#
_cell.length_a   1.000
_cell.length_b   1.000
_cell.length_c   1.000
_cell.angle_alpha   90.00
_cell.angle_beta   90.00
_cell.angle_gamma   90.00
#
_symmetry.space_group_name_H-M   'P 1'
#
loop_
_entity.id
_entity.type
_entity.pdbx_description
1 polymer ?
#
loop_
_entity_poly.entity_id
_entity_poly.type
_entity_poly.pdbx_seq_one_letter_code
_entity_poly.pdbx_strand_id
1 'polypeptide(L)'
;MIAWPGSLVRGGLLAATVATCLLTAPGAARAGDPRAEELSTQAGDLMFETPPKYDEAIDKYQQAIILSPEGKYYFNLCVAYYESGRYGLALQACDAVSVAGADDKVTKKTKQVLELVEKQLRGMGQDPAKLRAQIASTSTGGGGGDGSTGGGDGTGDGTTG
;
A
#
# COMPACT_ATOMS: atom_id res chain seq x y z
N MET A 1 -18.67 43.44 -51.05
CA MET A 1 -17.74 44.22 -50.20
C MET A 1 -16.85 43.19 -49.49
N ILE A 2 -15.83 42.61 -50.12
CA ILE A 2 -14.47 43.14 -50.39
C ILE A 2 -13.96 44.04 -49.27
N ALA A 3 -13.07 43.51 -48.42
CA ALA A 3 -11.83 44.19 -47.99
C ALA A 3 -10.96 43.21 -47.16
N TRP A 4 -9.96 42.64 -47.81
CA TRP A 4 -8.74 42.15 -47.17
C TRP A 4 -7.83 43.34 -46.85
N PRO A 5 -7.11 43.28 -45.72
CA PRO A 5 -5.66 43.51 -45.73
C PRO A 5 -4.98 42.32 -45.01
N GLY A 6 -4.01 41.59 -45.56
CA GLY A 6 -2.90 42.05 -46.38
C GLY A 6 -1.81 42.62 -45.48
N SER A 7 -0.91 41.76 -44.97
CA SER A 7 0.55 41.99 -44.99
C SER A 7 1.30 40.89 -44.26
N LEU A 8 1.98 40.06 -45.06
CA LEU A 8 3.22 39.40 -44.70
C LEU A 8 4.23 40.44 -44.18
N VAL A 9 4.84 40.18 -43.03
CA VAL A 9 6.21 40.65 -42.77
C VAL A 9 7.05 39.44 -42.42
N ARG A 10 7.96 39.11 -43.33
CA ARG A 10 9.08 38.20 -43.15
C ARG A 10 10.01 38.78 -42.07
N GLY A 11 10.20 38.05 -40.98
CA GLY A 11 11.21 38.34 -39.98
C GLY A 11 11.66 37.03 -39.36
N GLY A 12 12.75 36.48 -39.86
CA GLY A 12 13.41 35.36 -39.21
C GLY A 12 14.03 35.82 -37.90
N LEU A 13 13.91 35.01 -36.87
CA LEU A 13 14.97 34.71 -35.91
C LEU A 13 14.44 33.65 -34.97
N LEU A 14 15.17 32.54 -34.91
CA LEU A 14 15.28 31.67 -33.76
C LEU A 14 13.94 31.09 -33.28
N ALA A 15 13.62 29.92 -33.85
CA ALA A 15 12.96 28.89 -33.07
C ALA A 15 13.74 28.75 -31.76
N ALA A 16 13.23 29.41 -30.71
CA ALA A 16 13.54 29.05 -29.35
C ALA A 16 13.01 27.63 -29.21
N THR A 17 13.86 26.66 -29.49
CA THR A 17 13.71 25.29 -29.06
C THR A 17 13.69 25.34 -27.56
N VAL A 18 12.50 25.59 -27.00
CA VAL A 18 12.17 25.30 -25.61
C VAL A 18 12.72 23.93 -25.37
N ALA A 19 13.69 23.87 -24.46
CA ALA A 19 14.48 22.71 -24.16
C ALA A 19 13.57 21.50 -23.99
N THR A 20 13.46 20.70 -25.03
CA THR A 20 12.98 19.32 -24.98
C THR A 20 14.07 18.49 -24.32
N CYS A 21 14.38 18.84 -23.07
CA CYS A 21 15.25 18.05 -22.22
C CYS A 21 14.36 17.03 -21.53
N LEU A 22 14.70 15.75 -21.76
CA LEU A 22 14.11 14.52 -21.22
C LEU A 22 13.02 13.85 -22.09
N LEU A 23 13.38 13.47 -23.31
CA LEU A 23 12.94 12.17 -23.86
C LEU A 23 13.99 11.11 -23.51
N THR A 24 13.96 10.58 -22.28
CA THR A 24 14.54 9.27 -21.93
C THR A 24 13.97 8.78 -20.60
N ALA A 25 12.90 8.00 -20.66
CA ALA A 25 12.76 6.79 -19.84
C ALA A 25 11.77 5.83 -20.52
N PRO A 26 12.20 4.61 -20.91
CA PRO A 26 11.30 3.56 -21.34
C PRO A 26 10.64 2.96 -20.09
N GLY A 27 9.31 3.00 -20.02
CA GLY A 27 8.60 2.38 -18.93
C GLY A 27 7.36 3.17 -18.56
N ALA A 28 6.32 3.08 -19.39
CA ALA A 28 4.96 3.20 -18.87
C ALA A 28 4.67 1.98 -17.99
N ALA A 29 5.38 1.86 -16.86
CA ALA A 29 4.87 1.14 -15.71
C ALA A 29 3.73 2.00 -15.18
N ARG A 30 2.52 1.43 -15.11
CA ARG A 30 1.26 2.02 -14.60
C ARG A 30 1.54 3.25 -13.75
N ALA A 31 1.21 4.44 -14.24
CA ALA A 31 1.52 5.69 -13.57
C ALA A 31 0.79 5.77 -12.21
N GLY A 32 1.46 5.26 -11.17
CA GLY A 32 1.16 5.61 -9.80
C GLY A 32 1.47 7.09 -9.60
N ASP A 33 0.78 7.72 -8.66
CA ASP A 33 1.10 9.09 -8.28
C ASP A 33 2.60 9.19 -7.93
N PRO A 34 3.36 10.18 -8.46
CA PRO A 34 4.79 10.33 -8.17
C PRO A 34 5.06 10.57 -6.68
N ARG A 35 4.04 10.98 -5.94
CA ARG A 35 4.03 11.09 -4.47
C ARG A 35 4.23 9.74 -3.77
N ALA A 36 3.84 8.63 -4.40
CA ALA A 36 4.06 7.29 -3.84
C ALA A 36 5.55 6.94 -3.74
N GLU A 37 6.35 7.26 -4.76
CA GLU A 37 7.81 7.08 -4.72
C GLU A 37 8.42 7.95 -3.63
N GLU A 38 8.02 9.22 -3.55
CA GLU A 38 8.54 10.16 -2.56
C GLU A 38 8.24 9.70 -1.13
N LEU A 39 7.03 9.23 -0.87
CA LEU A 39 6.67 8.63 0.43
C LEU A 39 7.50 7.37 0.72
N SER A 40 7.76 6.53 -0.29
CA SER A 40 8.61 5.36 -0.14
C SER A 40 10.07 5.73 0.16
N THR A 41 10.61 6.79 -0.47
CA THR A 41 11.95 7.29 -0.18
C THR A 41 12.03 7.82 1.25
N GLN A 42 11.07 8.66 1.65
CA GLN A 42 10.97 9.16 3.03
C GLN A 42 10.90 8.01 4.03
N ALA A 43 10.08 6.99 3.76
CA ALA A 43 9.97 5.82 4.60
C ALA A 43 11.32 5.08 4.73
N GLY A 44 12.06 4.94 3.64
CA GLY A 44 13.42 4.43 3.65
C GLY A 44 14.34 5.24 4.56
N ASP A 45 14.36 6.56 4.40
CA ASP A 45 15.19 7.44 5.22
C ASP A 45 14.87 7.30 6.72
N LEU A 46 13.58 7.24 7.08
CA LEU A 46 13.11 7.02 8.46
C LEU A 46 13.60 5.67 9.04
N MET A 47 13.77 4.63 8.22
CA MET A 47 14.32 3.35 8.67
C MET A 47 15.84 3.41 8.93
N PHE A 48 16.57 4.31 8.27
CA PHE A 48 18.01 4.50 8.45
C PHE A 48 18.35 5.58 9.47
N GLU A 49 17.35 6.29 10.03
CA GLU A 49 17.55 7.22 11.12
C GLU A 49 18.08 6.52 12.39
N THR A 50 18.69 7.30 13.28
CA THR A 50 19.18 6.81 14.57
C THR A 50 18.56 7.66 15.69
N PRO A 51 17.62 7.11 16.48
CA PRO A 51 17.07 5.75 16.40
C PRO A 51 16.15 5.55 15.17
N PRO A 52 16.01 4.31 14.66
CA PRO A 52 15.16 4.03 13.51
C PRO A 52 13.68 4.23 13.85
N LYS A 53 12.94 4.89 12.94
CA LYS A 53 11.53 5.26 13.13
C LYS A 53 10.63 4.35 12.30
N TYR A 54 10.57 3.08 12.67
CA TYR A 54 9.85 2.07 11.89
C TYR A 54 8.34 2.33 11.80
N ASP A 55 7.69 2.80 12.87
CA ASP A 55 6.24 3.08 12.84
C ASP A 55 5.92 4.20 11.82
N GLU A 56 6.69 5.29 11.81
CA GLU A 56 6.52 6.37 10.84
C GLU A 56 6.83 5.90 9.41
N ALA A 57 7.86 5.07 9.22
CA ALA A 57 8.17 4.47 7.92
C ALA A 57 7.01 3.59 7.41
N ILE A 58 6.41 2.79 8.30
CA ILE A 58 5.26 1.95 8.01
C ILE A 58 4.08 2.81 7.53
N ASP A 59 3.74 3.87 8.25
CA ASP A 59 2.66 4.80 7.86
C ASP A 59 2.89 5.39 6.46
N LYS A 60 4.13 5.79 6.16
CA LYS A 60 4.51 6.34 4.86
C LYS A 60 4.39 5.30 3.74
N TYR A 61 4.84 4.07 3.96
CA TYR A 61 4.65 2.98 3.00
C TYR A 61 3.17 2.66 2.77
N GLN A 62 2.33 2.69 3.81
CA GLN A 62 0.88 2.51 3.65
C GLN A 62 0.26 3.61 2.80
N GLN A 63 0.64 4.87 3.02
CA GLN A 63 0.20 5.98 2.17
C GLN A 63 0.66 5.80 0.71
N ALA A 64 1.90 5.35 0.50
CA ALA A 64 2.41 5.04 -0.83
C ALA A 64 1.57 3.95 -1.51
N ILE A 65 1.18 2.90 -0.78
CA ILE A 65 0.32 1.82 -1.26
C ILE A 65 -1.08 2.31 -1.64
N ILE A 66 -1.65 3.25 -0.88
CA ILE A 66 -2.97 3.84 -1.19
C ILE A 66 -2.91 4.61 -2.51
N LEU A 67 -1.82 5.34 -2.73
CA LEU A 67 -1.60 6.11 -3.95
C LEU A 67 -1.26 5.22 -5.15
N SER A 68 -0.42 4.21 -4.93
CA SER A 68 0.00 3.25 -5.94
C SER A 68 0.16 1.86 -5.30
N PRO A 69 -0.78 0.93 -5.53
CA PRO A 69 -0.71 -0.41 -4.95
C PRO A 69 0.26 -1.31 -5.74
N GLU A 70 1.53 -0.93 -5.81
CA GLU A 70 2.59 -1.71 -6.46
C GLU A 70 3.27 -2.66 -5.47
N GLY A 71 3.61 -3.85 -5.96
CA GLY A 71 4.25 -4.89 -5.14
C GLY A 71 5.55 -4.46 -4.44
N LYS A 72 6.31 -3.51 -5.00
CA LYS A 72 7.53 -2.98 -4.37
C LYS A 72 7.25 -2.27 -3.03
N TYR A 73 6.14 -1.55 -2.92
CA TYR A 73 5.79 -0.85 -1.67
C TYR A 73 5.31 -1.84 -0.61
N TYR A 74 4.56 -2.86 -1.00
CA TYR A 74 4.20 -3.97 -0.11
C TYR A 74 5.43 -4.73 0.39
N PHE A 75 6.46 -4.90 -0.46
CA PHE A 75 7.71 -5.55 -0.06
C PHE A 75 8.45 -4.71 0.97
N ASN A 76 8.60 -3.40 0.72
CA ASN A 76 9.24 -2.49 1.66
C ASN A 76 8.47 -2.40 3.00
N LEU A 77 7.14 -2.39 2.94
CA LEU A 77 6.27 -2.47 4.12
C LEU A 77 6.51 -3.77 4.91
N CYS A 78 6.63 -4.92 4.22
CA CYS A 78 6.95 -6.20 4.86
C CYS A 78 8.29 -6.14 5.60
N VAL A 79 9.31 -5.58 4.98
CA VAL A 79 10.63 -5.40 5.60
C VAL A 79 10.54 -4.47 6.81
N ALA A 80 9.85 -3.34 6.70
CA ALA A 80 9.66 -2.42 7.83
C ALA A 80 8.97 -3.10 9.02
N TYR A 81 7.94 -3.90 8.78
CA TYR A 81 7.31 -4.69 9.83
C TYR A 81 8.24 -5.74 10.44
N TYR A 82 9.04 -6.43 9.63
CA TYR A 82 10.02 -7.40 10.11
C TYR A 82 11.06 -6.74 11.03
N GLU A 83 11.63 -5.61 10.60
CA GLU A 83 12.63 -4.86 11.37
C GLU A 83 12.04 -4.27 12.66
N SER A 84 10.76 -3.88 12.65
CA SER A 84 10.04 -3.45 13.86
C SER A 84 9.67 -4.59 14.83
N GLY A 85 9.91 -5.85 14.45
CA GLY A 85 9.53 -7.05 15.23
C GLY A 85 8.04 -7.43 15.13
N ARG A 86 7.27 -6.78 14.27
CA ARG A 86 5.84 -7.05 14.04
C ARG A 86 5.65 -8.15 12.99
N TYR A 87 6.10 -9.35 13.29
CA TYR A 87 6.15 -10.47 12.34
C TYR A 87 4.80 -10.91 11.77
N GLY A 88 3.71 -10.79 12.53
CA GLY A 88 2.36 -11.12 12.04
C GLY A 88 1.89 -10.18 10.91
N LEU A 89 2.15 -8.88 11.05
CA LEU A 89 1.85 -7.88 10.02
C LEU A 89 2.82 -7.99 8.84
N ALA A 90 4.10 -8.30 9.11
CA ALA A 90 5.09 -8.58 8.07
C ALA A 90 4.62 -9.72 7.16
N LEU A 91 4.12 -10.81 7.76
CA LEU A 91 3.60 -11.95 7.00
C LEU A 91 2.45 -11.54 6.06
N GLN A 92 1.53 -10.71 6.53
CA GLN A 92 0.42 -10.20 5.72
C GLN A 92 0.90 -9.32 4.57
N ALA A 93 1.80 -8.38 4.87
CA ALA A 93 2.35 -7.46 3.86
C ALA A 93 3.14 -8.21 2.78
N CYS A 94 3.96 -9.20 3.17
CA CYS A 94 4.70 -10.04 2.24
C CYS A 94 3.78 -10.86 1.33
N ASP A 95 2.66 -11.38 1.83
CA ASP A 95 1.70 -12.12 1.00
C ASP A 95 1.03 -11.20 -0.04
N ALA A 96 0.68 -9.98 0.38
CA ALA A 96 0.09 -8.97 -0.48
C ALA A 96 0.99 -8.55 -1.65
N VAL A 97 2.32 -8.69 -1.54
CA VAL A 97 3.26 -8.42 -2.66
C VAL A 97 2.92 -9.25 -3.90
N SER A 98 2.68 -10.55 -3.70
CA SER A 98 2.39 -11.45 -4.82
C SER A 98 1.02 -11.14 -5.43
N VAL A 99 0.05 -10.76 -4.59
CA VAL A 99 -1.30 -10.36 -5.01
C VAL A 99 -1.30 -9.04 -5.79
N ALA A 100 -0.46 -8.08 -5.40
CA ALA A 100 -0.34 -6.77 -6.05
C ALA A 100 0.29 -6.83 -7.46
N GLY A 101 0.82 -7.98 -7.87
CA GLY A 101 1.45 -8.16 -9.18
C GLY A 101 2.87 -7.60 -9.24
N ALA A 102 3.73 -8.02 -8.30
CA ALA A 102 5.15 -7.67 -8.27
C ALA A 102 5.99 -8.44 -9.31
N ASP A 103 7.11 -7.87 -9.74
CA ASP A 103 8.10 -8.56 -10.56
C ASP A 103 8.63 -9.84 -9.90
N ASP A 104 9.08 -10.81 -10.70
CA ASP A 104 9.72 -12.05 -10.21
C ASP A 104 10.86 -11.78 -9.21
N LYS A 105 11.64 -10.71 -9.44
CA LYS A 105 12.74 -10.31 -8.56
C LYS A 105 12.24 -9.92 -7.16
N VAL A 106 11.18 -9.11 -7.11
CA VAL A 106 10.58 -8.66 -5.85
C VAL A 106 9.92 -9.84 -5.16
N THR A 107 9.18 -10.66 -5.89
CA THR A 107 8.54 -11.88 -5.37
C THR A 107 9.57 -12.85 -4.79
N LYS A 108 10.72 -13.07 -5.45
CA LYS A 108 11.79 -13.93 -4.94
C LYS A 108 12.39 -13.40 -3.64
N LYS A 109 12.68 -12.10 -3.57
CA LYS A 109 13.17 -11.44 -2.33
C LYS A 109 12.12 -11.52 -1.22
N THR A 110 10.86 -11.30 -1.56
CA THR A 110 9.74 -11.36 -0.62
C THR A 110 9.62 -12.76 -0.02
N LYS A 111 9.74 -13.82 -0.83
CA LYS A 111 9.76 -15.20 -0.34
C LYS A 111 10.90 -15.44 0.65
N GLN A 112 12.09 -14.91 0.40
CA GLN A 112 13.21 -15.01 1.34
C GLN A 112 12.89 -14.33 2.68
N VAL A 113 12.34 -13.12 2.64
CA VAL A 113 11.92 -12.40 3.87
C VAL A 113 10.79 -13.16 4.56
N LEU A 114 9.83 -13.69 3.81
CA LEU A 114 8.71 -14.47 4.33
C LEU A 114 9.20 -15.72 5.08
N GLU A 115 10.17 -16.46 4.54
CA GLU A 115 10.77 -17.62 5.23
C GLU A 115 11.41 -17.21 6.57
N LEU A 116 12.07 -16.04 6.61
CA LEU A 116 12.63 -15.49 7.85
C LEU A 116 11.53 -15.11 8.84
N VAL A 117 10.49 -14.41 8.39
CA VAL A 117 9.33 -14.03 9.20
C VAL A 117 8.67 -15.28 9.81
N GLU A 118 8.41 -16.31 9.00
CA GLU A 118 7.80 -17.56 9.45
C GLU A 118 8.70 -18.35 10.42
N LYS A 119 10.02 -18.27 10.25
CA LYS A 119 10.98 -18.85 11.19
C LYS A 119 10.96 -18.14 12.53
N GLN A 120 10.91 -16.80 12.54
CA GLN A 120 10.81 -16.02 13.77
C GLN A 120 9.48 -16.27 14.48
N LEU A 121 8.36 -16.30 13.75
CA LEU A 121 7.04 -16.64 14.28
C LEU A 121 7.05 -18.01 14.97
N ARG A 122 7.58 -19.03 14.30
CA ARG A 122 7.70 -20.38 14.89
C ARG A 122 8.62 -20.40 16.11
N GLY A 123 9.71 -19.63 16.10
CA GLY A 123 10.60 -19.46 17.25
C GLY A 123 9.91 -18.86 18.48
N MET A 124 8.92 -17.98 18.26
CA MET A 124 8.07 -17.43 19.33
C MET A 124 6.87 -18.33 19.69
N GLY A 125 6.79 -19.54 19.12
CA GLY A 125 5.66 -20.45 19.32
C GLY A 125 4.37 -20.04 18.60
N GLN A 126 4.44 -19.08 17.66
CA GLN A 126 3.32 -18.67 16.83
C GLN A 126 3.29 -19.48 15.53
N ASP A 127 2.12 -19.99 15.18
CA ASP A 127 1.93 -20.74 13.94
C ASP A 127 1.58 -19.79 12.78
N PRO A 128 2.44 -19.67 11.75
CA PRO A 128 2.21 -18.72 10.66
C PRO A 128 0.97 -19.08 9.82
N ALA A 129 0.64 -20.38 9.68
CA ALA A 129 -0.56 -20.80 8.96
C ALA A 129 -1.83 -20.42 9.74
N LYS A 130 -1.79 -20.55 11.06
CA LYS A 130 -2.88 -20.09 11.93
C LYS A 130 -3.07 -18.57 11.85
N LEU A 131 -1.98 -17.79 11.82
CA LEU A 131 -2.06 -16.34 11.65
C LEU A 131 -2.64 -15.96 10.28
N ARG A 132 -2.17 -16.58 9.19
CA ARG A 132 -2.73 -16.39 7.84
C ARG A 132 -4.24 -16.65 7.82
N ALA A 133 -4.67 -17.75 8.43
CA ALA A 133 -6.09 -18.10 8.52
C ALA A 133 -6.89 -17.06 9.30
N GLN A 134 -6.36 -16.54 10.42
CA GLN A 134 -7.01 -15.47 11.20
C GLN A 134 -7.11 -14.16 10.42
N ILE A 135 -6.06 -13.78 9.69
CA ILE A 135 -6.05 -12.57 8.86
C ILE A 135 -7.08 -12.70 7.74
N ALA A 136 -7.13 -13.84 7.07
CA ALA A 136 -8.12 -14.13 6.03
C ALA A 136 -9.57 -14.16 6.56
N SER A 137 -9.79 -14.67 7.77
CA SER A 137 -11.12 -14.60 8.39
C SER A 137 -11.51 -13.18 8.79
N THR A 138 -10.54 -12.34 9.17
CA THR A 138 -10.80 -10.94 9.58
C THR A 138 -11.10 -10.03 8.39
N SER A 139 -10.49 -10.28 7.22
CA SER A 139 -10.87 -9.58 5.98
C SER A 139 -12.23 -10.02 5.40
N THR A 140 -12.71 -11.19 5.80
CA THR A 140 -14.04 -11.73 5.42
C THR A 140 -15.12 -11.43 6.48
N GLY A 141 -14.75 -10.98 7.67
CA GLY A 141 -15.63 -10.69 8.81
C GLY A 141 -16.26 -9.30 8.79
N GLY A 142 -16.71 -8.82 7.63
CA GLY A 142 -17.64 -7.71 7.54
C GLY A 142 -19.06 -8.26 7.42
N GLY A 143 -19.70 -8.66 8.52
CA GLY A 143 -21.09 -9.12 8.46
C GLY A 143 -21.65 -9.71 9.75
N GLY A 144 -22.59 -8.98 10.36
CA GLY A 144 -23.70 -9.54 11.14
C GLY A 144 -23.39 -9.92 12.59
N GLY A 145 -23.72 -9.05 13.52
CA GLY A 145 -23.57 -9.32 14.95
C GLY A 145 -24.60 -8.66 15.85
N ASP A 146 -25.74 -8.19 15.33
CA ASP A 146 -26.88 -7.73 16.16
C ASP A 146 -27.79 -8.93 16.45
N GLY A 147 -27.27 -9.84 17.28
CA GLY A 147 -28.06 -10.87 17.93
C GLY A 147 -28.98 -10.25 18.98
N SER A 148 -30.08 -9.65 18.55
CA SER A 148 -31.18 -9.27 19.43
C SER A 148 -32.06 -10.50 19.68
N THR A 149 -31.67 -11.34 20.62
CA THR A 149 -32.59 -12.30 21.28
C THR A 149 -32.76 -11.87 22.73
N GLY A 150 -33.63 -10.88 22.93
CA GLY A 150 -34.15 -10.50 24.24
C GLY A 150 -35.62 -10.88 24.34
N GLY A 151 -35.91 -12.18 24.45
CA GLY A 151 -37.23 -12.66 24.87
C GLY A 151 -37.39 -12.38 26.35
N GLY A 152 -38.14 -11.33 26.69
CA GLY A 152 -38.57 -11.02 28.04
C GLY A 152 -40.07 -11.26 28.15
N ASP A 153 -40.44 -12.47 28.59
CA ASP A 153 -41.80 -12.79 29.04
C ASP A 153 -42.12 -11.97 30.30
N GLY A 154 -42.78 -10.82 30.11
CA GLY A 154 -43.36 -10.02 31.18
C GLY A 154 -44.79 -10.44 31.44
N THR A 155 -45.00 -11.32 32.42
CA THR A 155 -46.32 -11.62 32.99
C THR A 155 -46.83 -10.36 33.70
N GLY A 156 -47.85 -9.71 33.12
CA GLY A 156 -48.52 -8.55 33.70
C GLY A 156 -49.98 -8.87 34.01
N ASP A 157 -50.26 -9.09 35.29
CA ASP A 157 -51.59 -9.22 35.89
C ASP A 157 -52.43 -7.96 35.63
N GLY A 158 -53.68 -8.15 35.18
CA GLY A 158 -54.60 -7.09 34.79
C GLY A 158 -56.00 -7.40 35.26
N THR A 159 -56.23 -7.14 36.54
CA THR A 159 -57.52 -7.03 37.21
C THR A 159 -58.48 -6.11 36.45
N THR A 160 -59.70 -6.59 36.15
CA THR A 160 -60.87 -5.73 35.97
C THR A 160 -62.07 -6.39 36.66
N GLY A 161 -62.59 -5.69 37.66
CA GLY A 161 -63.93 -5.90 38.22
C GLY A 161 -64.91 -4.88 37.67
#